data_AF-A0A8T7BBP1-F1
#
_entry.id   AF-A0A8T7BBP1-F1
#
_cell.length_a   1.000
_cell.length_b   1.000
_cell.length_c   1.000
_cell.angle_alpha   90.00
_cell.angle_beta   90.00
_cell.angle_gamma   90.00
#
_symmetry.space_group_name_H-M   'P 1'
#
loop_
_entity.id
_entity.type
_entity.pdbx_description
1 polymer ?
#
loop_
_entity_poly.entity_id
_entity_poly.type
_entity_poly.pdbx_seq_one_letter_code
_entity_poly.pdbx_strand_id
1 'polypeptide(L)'
;MLDKIKDFIAQPIPQQILYFEEMLTPKLIQIAYWLALVAVVWTGLERIFSGGVAGLLEGVVHIVGLAIAARVVAEIIMLFFQMQNDMELLRKNSEGGATKKKVTKKASKK
;
A
#
# COMPACT_ATOMS: atom_id res chain seq x y z
N MET A 1 28.50 -3.75 -27.27
CA MET A 1 28.09 -2.64 -26.37
C MET A 1 26.59 -2.34 -26.50
N LEU A 2 25.99 -2.46 -27.69
CA LEU A 2 24.53 -2.36 -27.89
C LEU A 2 23.75 -3.62 -27.44
N ASP A 3 24.38 -4.79 -27.44
CA ASP A 3 23.71 -6.05 -27.08
C ASP A 3 23.42 -6.15 -25.57
N LYS A 4 24.33 -5.67 -24.72
CA LYS A 4 24.09 -5.56 -23.26
C LYS A 4 22.90 -4.67 -22.89
N ILE A 5 22.58 -3.68 -23.73
CA ILE A 5 21.45 -2.76 -23.50
C ILE A 5 20.15 -3.44 -23.92
N LYS A 6 20.16 -4.23 -25.01
CA LYS A 6 18.99 -5.01 -25.44
C LYS A 6 18.64 -6.12 -24.46
N ASP A 7 19.63 -6.78 -23.84
CA ASP A 7 19.40 -7.77 -22.79
C ASP A 7 18.87 -7.16 -21.47
N PHE A 8 19.17 -5.89 -21.20
CA PHE A 8 18.64 -5.19 -20.02
C PHE A 8 17.19 -4.72 -20.23
N ILE A 9 16.80 -4.41 -21.48
CA ILE A 9 15.43 -3.99 -21.85
C ILE A 9 14.54 -5.21 -22.13
N ALA A 10 15.12 -6.35 -22.52
CA ALA A 10 14.45 -7.65 -22.63
C ALA A 10 14.28 -8.35 -21.28
N GLN A 11 14.67 -7.73 -20.16
CA GLN A 11 14.29 -8.23 -18.86
C GLN A 11 12.77 -8.20 -18.78
N PRO A 12 12.11 -9.37 -18.63
CA PRO A 12 10.70 -9.38 -18.32
C PRO A 12 10.58 -8.62 -17.02
N ILE A 13 10.03 -7.40 -17.05
CA ILE A 13 9.47 -6.74 -15.86
C ILE A 13 8.62 -7.84 -15.24
N PRO A 14 9.11 -8.48 -14.16
CA PRO A 14 8.64 -9.81 -13.83
C PRO A 14 7.19 -9.63 -13.46
N GLN A 15 6.29 -10.25 -14.23
CA GLN A 15 4.86 -10.22 -13.99
C GLN A 15 4.52 -10.70 -12.56
N GLN A 16 5.50 -11.28 -11.85
CA GLN A 16 5.52 -11.65 -10.44
C GLN A 16 5.53 -10.44 -9.47
N ILE A 17 6.01 -9.25 -9.86
CA ILE A 17 5.84 -8.00 -9.08
C ILE A 17 4.40 -7.45 -9.22
N LEU A 18 3.70 -7.87 -10.29
CA LEU A 18 2.29 -7.55 -10.54
C LEU A 18 1.34 -8.65 -10.00
N TYR A 19 1.86 -9.82 -9.62
CA TYR A 19 1.15 -10.79 -8.78
C TYR A 19 1.17 -10.30 -7.33
N PHE A 20 0.28 -9.36 -7.06
CA PHE A 20 -0.18 -8.94 -5.74
C PHE A 20 -0.95 -10.05 -4.99
N GLU A 21 -0.64 -11.32 -5.24
CA GLU A 21 -1.46 -12.45 -4.78
C GLU A 21 -1.16 -12.92 -3.35
N GLU A 22 -0.07 -12.48 -2.72
CA GLU A 22 0.20 -12.81 -1.32
C GLU A 22 0.53 -11.55 -0.50
N MET A 23 -0.52 -10.83 -0.11
CA MET A 23 -0.52 -9.83 0.97
C MET A 23 0.57 -8.74 0.90
N LEU A 24 0.80 -8.14 -0.28
CA LEU A 24 1.74 -7.03 -0.45
C LEU A 24 1.26 -5.69 0.12
N THR A 25 0.02 -5.59 0.57
CA THR A 25 -0.60 -4.32 0.92
C THR A 25 0.11 -3.51 2.01
N PRO A 26 0.50 -4.07 3.18
CA PRO A 26 1.19 -3.29 4.20
C PRO A 26 2.58 -2.83 3.73
N LYS A 27 3.31 -3.67 2.97
CA LYS A 27 4.64 -3.33 2.46
C LYS A 27 4.63 -2.30 1.33
N LEU A 28 3.63 -2.34 0.45
CA LEU A 28 3.52 -1.36 -0.64
C LEU A 28 3.21 0.05 -0.11
N ILE A 29 2.29 0.16 0.85
CA ILE A 29 1.98 1.43 1.52
C ILE A 29 3.19 2.00 2.24
N GLN A 30 4.00 1.13 2.87
CA GLN A 30 5.24 1.56 3.52
C GLN A 30 6.21 2.20 2.51
N ILE A 31 6.40 1.60 1.33
CA ILE A 31 7.26 2.17 0.27
C ILE A 31 6.69 3.51 -0.22
N ALA A 32 5.36 3.57 -0.43
CA ALA A 32 4.68 4.80 -0.83
C ALA A 32 4.81 5.92 0.23
N TYR A 33 4.77 5.59 1.52
CA TYR A 33 4.98 6.53 2.62
C TYR A 33 6.38 7.18 2.56
N TRP A 34 7.42 6.39 2.37
CA TRP A 34 8.79 6.92 2.22
C TRP A 34 8.91 7.82 0.98
N LEU A 35 8.32 7.41 -0.14
CA LEU A 35 8.27 8.22 -1.37
C LEU A 35 7.53 9.55 -1.15
N ALA A 36 6.38 9.51 -0.49
CA ALA A 36 5.62 10.70 -0.14
C ALA A 36 6.41 11.62 0.80
N LEU A 37 7.10 11.08 1.80
CA LEU A 37 7.96 11.88 2.69
C LEU A 37 9.08 12.58 1.93
N VAL A 38 9.74 11.89 0.99
CA VAL A 38 10.77 12.50 0.14
C VAL A 38 10.17 13.65 -0.68
N ALA A 39 8.96 13.47 -1.25
CA ALA A 39 8.26 14.53 -1.98
C ALA A 39 7.87 15.72 -1.08
N VAL A 40 7.41 15.47 0.14
CA VAL A 40 7.09 16.52 1.13
C VAL A 40 8.35 17.32 1.48
N VAL A 41 9.46 16.64 1.72
CA VAL A 41 10.74 17.32 2.02
C VAL A 41 11.21 18.13 0.82
N TRP A 42 11.11 17.59 -0.39
CA TRP A 42 11.54 18.28 -1.61
C TRP A 42 10.73 19.56 -1.87
N THR A 43 9.40 19.45 -1.81
CA THR A 43 8.48 20.59 -2.00
C THR A 43 8.53 21.61 -0.86
N GLY A 44 8.79 21.14 0.37
CA GLY A 44 9.05 22.02 1.50
C GLY A 44 10.36 22.79 1.36
N LEU A 45 11.41 22.15 0.85
CA LEU A 45 12.71 22.76 0.62
C LEU A 45 12.62 23.83 -0.49
N GLU A 46 11.90 23.56 -1.57
CA GLU A 46 11.63 24.53 -2.65
C GLU A 46 10.94 25.80 -2.13
N ARG A 47 9.94 25.66 -1.26
CA ARG A 47 9.25 26.79 -0.62
C ARG A 47 10.16 27.65 0.26
N ILE A 48 11.09 27.02 0.98
CA ILE A 48 12.07 27.73 1.81
C ILE A 48 13.01 28.57 0.95
N PHE A 49 13.45 28.05 -0.21
CA PHE A 49 14.34 28.77 -1.11
C PHE A 49 13.65 29.87 -1.93
N SER A 50 12.34 29.80 -2.17
CA SER A 50 11.63 30.78 -3.00
C SER A 50 11.03 31.97 -2.22
N GLY A 51 10.69 31.81 -0.94
CA GLY A 51 9.90 32.81 -0.19
C GLY A 51 10.65 33.66 0.86
N GLY A 52 11.97 33.56 0.98
CA GLY A 52 12.73 34.32 2.00
C GLY A 52 12.27 33.99 3.44
N VAL A 53 12.20 34.99 4.33
CA VAL A 53 11.82 34.77 5.75
C VAL A 53 10.39 34.25 5.92
N ALA A 54 9.46 34.70 5.06
CA ALA A 54 8.08 34.22 5.06
C ALA A 54 7.96 32.79 4.50
N GLY A 55 8.73 32.47 3.46
CA GLY A 55 8.82 31.12 2.90
C GLY A 55 9.45 30.10 3.84
N LEU A 56 10.31 30.55 4.76
CA LEU A 56 10.89 29.71 5.81
C LEU A 56 9.81 29.22 6.80
N LEU A 57 8.95 30.14 7.26
CA LEU A 57 7.80 29.82 8.10
C LEU A 57 6.77 28.95 7.37
N GLU A 58 6.42 29.31 6.14
CA GLU A 58 5.48 28.53 5.32
C GLU A 58 6.03 27.11 5.08
N GLY A 59 7.29 26.97 4.72
CA GLY A 59 7.95 25.69 4.47
C GLY A 59 8.00 24.80 5.71
N VAL A 60 8.32 25.34 6.88
CA VAL A 60 8.32 24.57 8.14
C VAL A 60 6.92 24.11 8.52
N VAL A 61 5.92 24.99 8.45
CA VAL A 61 4.51 24.62 8.70
C VAL A 61 4.03 23.60 7.69
N HIS A 62 4.43 23.73 6.43
CA HIS A 62 4.08 22.79 5.37
C HIS A 62 4.70 21.41 5.63
N ILE A 63 6.00 21.32 5.91
CA ILE A 63 6.66 20.03 6.19
C ILE A 63 6.02 19.34 7.39
N VAL A 64 5.81 20.06 8.49
CA VAL A 64 5.23 19.47 9.71
C VAL A 64 3.77 19.06 9.48
N GLY A 65 2.96 19.95 8.91
CA GLY A 65 1.55 19.69 8.65
C GLY A 65 1.34 18.54 7.66
N LEU A 66 2.08 18.53 6.56
CA LEU A 66 1.97 17.49 5.53
C LEU A 66 2.57 16.15 5.99
N ALA A 67 3.61 16.15 6.85
CA ALA A 67 4.15 14.92 7.44
C ALA A 67 3.15 14.25 8.40
N ILE A 68 2.46 15.04 9.24
CA ILE A 68 1.41 14.53 10.12
C ILE A 68 0.22 14.03 9.30
N ALA A 69 -0.22 14.81 8.30
CA ALA A 69 -1.31 14.40 7.42
C ALA A 69 -0.96 13.09 6.67
N ALA A 70 0.28 12.95 6.18
CA ALA A 70 0.74 11.74 5.52
C ALA A 70 0.71 10.50 6.45
N ARG A 71 1.01 10.65 7.75
CA ARG A 71 0.88 9.57 8.75
C ARG A 71 -0.58 9.13 8.90
N VAL A 72 -1.49 10.07 9.09
CA VAL A 72 -2.92 9.79 9.29
C VAL A 72 -3.52 9.13 8.05
N VAL A 73 -3.21 9.64 6.85
CA VAL A 73 -3.69 9.06 5.59
C VAL A 73 -3.13 7.65 5.39
N ALA A 74 -1.85 7.42 5.69
CA ALA A 74 -1.25 6.08 5.58
C ALA A 74 -1.89 5.07 6.54
N GLU A 75 -2.22 5.46 7.77
CA GLU A 75 -2.95 4.63 8.74
C GLU A 75 -4.36 4.30 8.25
N ILE A 76 -5.10 5.28 7.73
CA ILE A 76 -6.46 5.07 7.23
C ILE A 76 -6.45 4.11 6.04
N ILE A 77 -5.53 4.27 5.08
CA ILE A 77 -5.40 3.36 3.94
C ILE A 77 -5.09 1.93 4.42
N MET A 78 -4.15 1.78 5.36
CA MET A 78 -3.82 0.46 5.93
C MET A 78 -5.03 -0.21 6.60
N LEU A 79 -5.83 0.56 7.35
CA LEU A 79 -7.08 0.10 7.97
C LEU A 79 -8.14 -0.31 6.93
N PHE A 80 -8.29 0.42 5.82
CA PHE A 80 -9.22 0.06 4.74
C PHE A 80 -8.87 -1.31 4.14
N PHE A 81 -7.58 -1.58 3.95
CA PHE A 81 -7.15 -2.88 3.42
C PHE A 81 -7.33 -4.03 4.41
N GLN A 82 -7.22 -3.75 5.71
CA GLN A 82 -7.55 -4.74 6.73
C GLN A 82 -9.03 -5.17 6.64
N MET A 83 -9.94 -4.20 6.51
CA MET A 83 -11.38 -4.47 6.37
C MET A 83 -11.70 -5.34 5.13
N GLN A 84 -11.00 -5.11 4.02
CA GLN A 84 -11.18 -5.92 2.80
C GLN A 84 -10.77 -7.38 3.03
N ASN A 85 -9.71 -7.61 3.81
CA ASN A 85 -9.21 -8.95 4.12
C ASN A 85 -10.15 -9.70 5.09
N ASP A 86 -10.73 -8.99 6.06
CA ASP A 86 -11.70 -9.53 7.00
C ASP A 86 -12.98 -10.03 6.30
N MET A 87 -13.45 -9.31 5.28
CA MET A 87 -14.62 -9.70 4.48
C MET A 87 -14.39 -11.00 3.68
N GLU A 88 -13.18 -11.20 3.13
CA GLU A 88 -12.84 -12.43 2.43
C GLU A 88 -12.78 -13.63 3.39
N LEU A 89 -12.28 -13.40 4.61
CA LEU A 89 -12.21 -14.41 5.66
C LEU A 89 -13.60 -14.87 6.14
N LEU A 90 -14.55 -13.94 6.27
CA LEU A 90 -15.95 -14.25 6.58
C LEU A 90 -16.62 -15.08 5.49
N ARG A 91 -16.34 -14.80 4.20
CA ARG A 91 -16.86 -15.58 3.07
C ARG A 91 -16.40 -17.04 3.13
N LYS A 92 -15.09 -17.27 3.34
CA LYS A 92 -14.52 -18.63 3.46
C LYS A 92 -15.15 -19.41 4.62
N ASN A 93 -15.37 -18.76 5.76
CA ASN A 93 -15.98 -19.40 6.94
C ASN A 93 -17.48 -19.70 6.74
N SER A 94 -18.21 -18.85 6.01
CA SER A 94 -19.62 -19.07 5.69
C SER A 94 -19.83 -20.26 4.73
N GLU A 95 -18.94 -20.45 3.76
CA GLU A 95 -18.96 -21.61 2.85
C GLU A 95 -18.53 -22.92 3.55
N GLY A 96 -17.57 -22.87 4.49
CA GLY A 96 -17.16 -24.02 5.31
C GLY A 96 -18.27 -24.54 6.23
N GLY A 97 -19.15 -23.66 6.73
CA GLY A 97 -20.31 -24.03 7.55
C GLY A 97 -21.40 -24.77 6.77
N ALA A 98 -21.60 -24.45 5.49
CA ALA A 98 -22.58 -25.12 4.62
C ALA A 98 -22.13 -26.56 4.26
N THR A 99 -20.83 -26.77 4.07
CA THR A 99 -20.25 -28.08 3.73
C THR A 99 -20.24 -29.01 4.94
N LYS A 100 -19.90 -28.52 6.16
CA LYS A 100 -20.01 -29.32 7.39
C LYS A 100 -21.43 -29.79 7.68
N LYS A 101 -22.45 -28.91 7.51
CA LYS A 101 -23.87 -29.28 7.69
C LYS A 101 -24.36 -30.33 6.68
N LYS A 102 -23.87 -30.30 5.44
CA LYS A 102 -24.24 -31.30 4.42
C LYS A 102 -23.58 -32.66 4.68
N VAL A 103 -22.33 -32.69 5.13
CA VAL A 103 -21.61 -33.94 5.44
C VAL A 103 -22.18 -34.61 6.69
N THR A 104 -22.46 -33.86 7.76
CA THR A 104 -23.05 -34.44 8.98
C THR A 104 -24.50 -34.89 8.79
N LYS A 105 -25.33 -34.17 8.01
CA LYS A 105 -26.67 -34.66 7.65
C LYS A 105 -26.63 -35.88 6.73
N LYS A 106 -25.62 -36.04 5.86
CA LYS A 106 -25.50 -37.20 4.97
C LYS A 106 -24.97 -38.44 5.71
N ALA A 107 -24.08 -38.25 6.69
CA ALA A 107 -23.61 -39.32 7.58
C ALA A 107 -24.68 -39.80 8.57
N SER A 108 -25.56 -38.91 9.03
CA SER A 108 -26.67 -39.26 9.93
C SER A 108 -27.87 -39.91 9.21
N LYS A 109 -27.87 -40.02 7.87
CA LYS A 109 -28.96 -40.59 7.07
C LYS A 109 -28.59 -41.92 6.38
N LYS A 110 -27.45 -42.50 6.74
CA LYS A 110 -27.09 -43.90 6.48
C LYS A 110 -27.21 -44.67 7.79
#